data_AF-A0A9P6HIY1-F1
#
_entry.id   AF-A0A9P6HIY1-F1
#
_cell.length_a   1.000
_cell.length_b   1.000
_cell.length_c   1.000
_cell.angle_alpha   90.00
_cell.angle_beta   90.00
_cell.angle_gamma   90.00
#
_symmetry.space_group_name_H-M   'P 1'
#
loop_
_entity.id
_entity.type
_entity.pdbx_description
1 polymer ?
#
loop_
_entity_poly.entity_id
_entity_poly.type
_entity_poly.pdbx_seq_one_letter_code
_entity_poly.pdbx_strand_id
1 'polypeptide(L)'
;MSFLGLRHCFEIKYSRAPQYLAVIPVDFQNFDSVWCASCCRDCDYWLWLPLTVPSRRYQFYSTFTIWPKEIRSDLRAGVKAKHYKDFDMSERYISRAWETAQTLPIAVYGPEPHLKLTGILITLGEVMELNGKPHQAYELMSNYLDNLPPLDEERTYDEWSGAERVRLAAMAHKLGLMAETYSRPQKEEEKWHTWAVERALKDIRHANETSDRSNSKPGTGAIQPLHELELPDWVSRSDLLVLLESLGEFHARTDKTSLAITLYNQVLAVLVADFGDRTKLKSICRAAQIFSNRSELYCRPSLSKEGNVPSEVLLQGAESSALSALKLIAFVHDNPDPNQDTSACETTFGVAMANLATINTIKGDMDMARKLYETALKHAVKTGNKDQIRHIRGLLLEAERVKEKG
;
A
#
# COMPACT_ATOMS: atom_id res chain seq x y z
N MET A 1 41.13 12.07 20.75
CA MET A 1 40.10 13.05 20.35
C MET A 1 40.34 13.50 18.92
N SER A 2 39.70 12.85 17.95
CA SER A 2 39.56 13.25 16.54
C SER A 2 38.59 12.23 15.92
N PHE A 3 37.28 12.45 16.05
CA PHE A 3 36.26 11.56 15.53
C PHE A 3 36.02 11.87 14.05
N LEU A 4 36.71 11.11 13.19
CA LEU A 4 36.49 11.09 11.75
C LEU A 4 35.21 10.31 11.44
N GLY A 5 34.17 11.04 11.04
CA GLY A 5 33.32 10.68 9.90
C GLY A 5 32.40 9.47 10.03
N LEU A 6 31.34 9.58 10.83
CA LEU A 6 30.08 8.83 10.61
C LEU A 6 29.17 9.59 9.63
N ARG A 7 29.68 9.85 8.42
CA ARG A 7 28.87 10.29 7.28
C ARG A 7 28.97 9.18 6.25
N HIS A 8 27.83 8.58 5.89
CA HIS A 8 27.62 7.45 4.96
C HIS A 8 27.25 6.13 5.65
N CYS A 9 26.03 6.06 6.16
CA CYS A 9 25.21 4.86 6.20
C CYS A 9 23.76 5.31 6.31
N PHE A 10 22.82 4.50 5.82
CA PHE A 10 21.39 4.80 5.62
C PHE A 10 21.02 5.49 4.30
N GLU A 11 21.58 5.00 3.20
CA GLU A 11 20.81 4.95 1.95
C GLU A 11 20.38 3.48 1.76
N ILE A 12 19.26 3.10 2.38
CA ILE A 12 18.58 1.85 2.04
C ILE A 12 17.96 2.09 0.67
N LYS A 13 18.66 1.68 -0.39
CA LYS A 13 17.96 1.33 -1.63
C LYS A 13 17.03 0.17 -1.27
N TYR A 14 15.77 0.48 -0.99
CA TYR A 14 14.69 -0.50 -1.02
C TYR A 14 14.68 -1.07 -2.44
N SER A 15 15.42 -2.16 -2.66
CA SER A 15 15.16 -3.06 -3.78
C SER A 15 13.89 -3.82 -3.44
N ARG A 16 12.75 -3.14 -3.54
CA ARG A 16 11.44 -3.79 -3.58
C ARG A 16 11.06 -3.92 -5.04
N ALA A 17 11.06 -5.15 -5.53
CA ALA A 17 10.07 -5.50 -6.55
C ALA A 17 8.69 -5.14 -5.97
N PRO A 18 7.78 -4.53 -6.74
CA PRO A 18 6.45 -4.19 -6.26
C PRO A 18 5.68 -5.50 -6.04
N GLN A 19 5.74 -6.06 -4.84
CA GLN A 19 4.77 -7.07 -4.37
C GLN A 19 3.42 -6.42 -4.04
N TYR A 20 3.30 -5.10 -4.14
CA TYR A 20 2.05 -4.34 -4.11
C TYR A 20 1.65 -3.87 -5.52
N LEU A 21 1.58 -4.81 -6.47
CA LEU A 21 0.77 -4.65 -7.69
C LEU A 21 -0.59 -5.35 -7.47
N ALA A 22 -1.24 -5.01 -6.36
CA ALA A 22 -2.69 -5.05 -6.30
C ALA A 22 -3.12 -3.59 -6.37
N VAL A 23 -3.23 -3.09 -7.61
CA VAL A 23 -4.10 -1.95 -7.91
C VAL A 23 -5.39 -2.24 -7.16
N ILE A 24 -5.85 -1.29 -6.33
CA ILE A 24 -7.18 -1.31 -5.73
C ILE A 24 -8.13 -1.90 -6.77
N PRO A 25 -8.74 -3.07 -6.52
CA PRO A 25 -9.47 -3.77 -7.55
C PRO A 25 -10.54 -2.81 -8.07
N VAL A 26 -10.32 -2.29 -9.28
CA VAL A 26 -11.45 -1.96 -10.13
C VAL A 26 -12.17 -3.30 -10.23
N ASP A 27 -13.38 -3.33 -9.72
CA ASP A 27 -14.19 -4.52 -9.49
C ASP A 27 -14.53 -5.24 -10.81
N PHE A 28 -13.51 -5.85 -11.38
CA PHE A 28 -13.50 -6.88 -12.41
C PHE A 28 -12.89 -8.18 -11.82
N GLN A 29 -12.53 -8.17 -10.52
CA GLN A 29 -11.91 -9.29 -9.79
C GLN A 29 -12.91 -10.22 -9.08
N ASN A 30 -14.21 -10.16 -9.38
CA ASN A 30 -15.13 -11.28 -9.10
C ASN A 30 -14.93 -12.45 -10.09
N PHE A 31 -13.67 -12.78 -10.37
CA PHE A 31 -13.22 -13.95 -11.10
C PHE A 31 -11.96 -14.47 -10.41
N ASP A 32 -12.11 -15.04 -9.21
CA ASP A 32 -11.34 -16.19 -8.68
C ASP A 32 -11.61 -16.37 -7.18
N SER A 33 -12.79 -16.88 -6.85
CA SER A 33 -13.08 -17.46 -5.53
C SER A 33 -14.12 -18.59 -5.65
N VAL A 34 -13.82 -19.57 -6.51
CA VAL A 34 -14.33 -20.93 -6.30
C VAL A 34 -13.15 -21.74 -5.75
N TRP A 35 -13.26 -22.03 -4.47
CA TRP A 35 -12.45 -22.99 -3.74
C TRP A 35 -12.09 -24.20 -4.61
N CYS A 36 -10.80 -24.37 -4.89
CA CYS A 36 -10.28 -25.64 -5.38
C CYS A 36 -9.89 -26.48 -4.15
N ALA A 37 -10.87 -27.17 -3.57
CA ALA A 37 -10.62 -28.27 -2.64
C ALA A 37 -10.63 -29.59 -3.44
N SER A 38 -9.49 -30.27 -3.46
CA SER A 38 -9.35 -31.60 -4.07
C SER A 38 -9.89 -32.67 -3.11
N CYS A 39 -10.53 -33.70 -3.66
CA CYS A 39 -10.84 -35.00 -3.05
C CYS A 39 -11.85 -35.08 -1.90
N CYS A 40 -13.07 -35.54 -2.21
CA CYS A 40 -13.76 -36.58 -1.43
C CYS A 40 -14.25 -37.67 -2.40
N ARG A 41 -13.82 -38.91 -2.15
CA ARG A 41 -14.48 -40.13 -2.63
C ARG A 41 -15.78 -40.30 -1.85
N ASP A 42 -16.76 -40.93 -2.51
CA ASP A 42 -17.99 -41.49 -1.97
C ASP A 42 -19.08 -40.50 -1.53
N CYS A 43 -20.02 -40.25 -2.45
CA CYS A 43 -21.45 -40.06 -2.17
C CYS A 43 -22.24 -40.13 -3.48
N ASP A 44 -22.89 -41.27 -3.71
CA ASP A 44 -23.95 -41.47 -4.70
C ASP A 44 -25.15 -40.56 -4.37
N TYR A 45 -25.65 -39.79 -5.34
CA TYR A 45 -27.07 -39.61 -5.68
C TYR A 45 -27.22 -38.55 -6.78
N TRP A 46 -27.81 -38.96 -7.90
CA TRP A 46 -28.14 -38.13 -9.05
C TRP A 46 -29.43 -37.35 -8.80
N LEU A 47 -29.39 -36.03 -9.00
CA LEU A 47 -30.57 -35.22 -9.30
C LEU A 47 -30.18 -34.16 -10.35
N TRP A 48 -30.72 -34.34 -11.54
CA TRP A 48 -30.55 -33.45 -12.70
C TRP A 48 -31.36 -32.17 -12.52
N LEU A 49 -30.69 -31.02 -12.45
CA LEU A 49 -31.25 -29.73 -12.85
C LEU A 49 -30.25 -29.07 -13.81
N PRO A 50 -30.64 -28.74 -15.06
CA PRO A 50 -29.76 -28.06 -16.00
C PRO A 50 -29.82 -26.56 -15.72
N LEU A 51 -29.06 -26.10 -14.72
CA LEU A 51 -28.70 -24.68 -14.67
C LEU A 51 -27.43 -24.55 -15.51
N THR A 52 -27.61 -24.13 -16.76
CA THR A 52 -26.54 -23.68 -17.64
C THR A 52 -25.74 -22.62 -16.91
N VAL A 53 -24.58 -23.00 -16.34
CA VAL A 53 -23.56 -22.03 -15.93
C VAL A 53 -23.26 -21.22 -17.19
N PRO A 54 -23.55 -19.91 -17.23
CA PRO A 54 -23.26 -19.13 -18.43
C PRO A 54 -21.77 -19.27 -18.66
N SER A 55 -21.38 -19.74 -19.86
CA SER A 55 -19.97 -19.87 -20.23
C SER A 55 -19.20 -18.61 -19.81
N ARG A 56 -17.95 -18.72 -19.32
CA ARG A 56 -17.13 -17.55 -18.92
C ARG A 56 -17.12 -16.44 -19.98
N ARG A 57 -17.29 -16.81 -21.27
CA ARG A 57 -17.52 -15.87 -22.37
C ARG A 57 -18.79 -15.05 -22.17
N TYR A 58 -19.95 -15.67 -21.96
CA TYR A 58 -21.23 -14.96 -21.78
C TYR A 58 -21.17 -13.93 -20.65
N GLN A 59 -20.55 -14.27 -19.50
CA GLN A 59 -20.35 -13.34 -18.39
C GLN A 59 -19.44 -12.16 -18.78
N PHE A 60 -18.35 -12.42 -19.52
CA PHE A 60 -17.51 -11.35 -20.07
C PHE A 60 -18.28 -10.45 -21.04
N TYR A 61 -19.18 -10.99 -21.86
CA TYR A 61 -19.96 -10.18 -22.82
C TYR A 61 -21.04 -9.33 -22.12
N SER A 62 -21.67 -9.86 -21.06
CA SER A 62 -22.74 -9.18 -20.32
C SER A 62 -22.24 -8.03 -19.46
N THR A 63 -21.01 -8.06 -18.92
CA THR A 63 -20.47 -6.95 -18.13
C THR A 63 -20.32 -5.66 -18.96
N PHE A 64 -20.18 -5.75 -20.28
CA PHE A 64 -20.07 -4.57 -21.14
C PHE A 64 -21.41 -3.86 -21.42
N THR A 65 -22.56 -4.42 -21.02
CA THR A 65 -23.86 -3.78 -21.26
C THR A 65 -24.08 -2.54 -20.39
N ILE A 66 -23.30 -2.39 -19.31
CA ILE A 66 -23.33 -1.21 -18.42
C ILE A 66 -22.73 0.05 -19.05
N TRP A 67 -22.02 -0.09 -20.17
CA TRP A 67 -21.36 1.00 -20.90
C TRP A 67 -22.22 1.50 -22.07
N PRO A 68 -22.12 2.79 -22.43
CA PRO A 68 -22.71 3.33 -23.65
C PRO A 68 -22.36 2.51 -24.89
N LYS A 69 -23.28 2.42 -25.85
CA LYS A 69 -23.11 1.57 -27.04
C LYS A 69 -21.91 2.02 -27.90
N GLU A 70 -21.65 3.31 -27.89
CA GLU A 70 -20.63 4.04 -28.64
C GLU A 70 -19.22 3.56 -28.29
N ILE A 71 -18.95 3.29 -27.01
CA ILE A 71 -17.61 2.88 -26.53
C ILE A 71 -17.50 1.37 -26.28
N ARG A 72 -18.63 0.66 -26.27
CA ARG A 72 -18.70 -0.75 -25.86
C ARG A 72 -17.84 -1.69 -26.70
N SER A 73 -17.84 -1.52 -28.02
CA SER A 73 -17.08 -2.39 -28.92
C SER A 73 -15.58 -2.24 -28.70
N ASP A 74 -15.12 -1.00 -28.56
CA ASP A 74 -13.71 -0.68 -28.40
C ASP A 74 -13.21 -1.11 -27.02
N LEU A 75 -13.97 -0.87 -25.94
CA LEU A 75 -13.61 -1.37 -24.61
C LEU A 75 -13.48 -2.90 -24.58
N ARG A 76 -14.42 -3.61 -25.19
CA ARG A 76 -14.38 -5.08 -25.23
C ARG A 76 -13.18 -5.58 -26.04
N ALA A 77 -12.91 -4.98 -27.20
CA ALA A 77 -11.79 -5.34 -28.05
C ALA A 77 -10.45 -5.06 -27.35
N GLY A 78 -10.34 -3.90 -26.68
CA GLY A 78 -9.18 -3.51 -25.90
C GLY A 78 -8.89 -4.45 -24.73
N VAL A 79 -9.87 -4.70 -23.87
CA VAL A 79 -9.71 -5.62 -22.73
C VAL A 79 -9.36 -7.03 -23.23
N LYS A 80 -9.99 -7.50 -24.31
CA LYS A 80 -9.64 -8.78 -24.93
C LYS A 80 -8.18 -8.81 -25.39
N ALA A 81 -7.70 -7.77 -26.08
CA ALA A 81 -6.32 -7.66 -26.53
C ALA A 81 -5.33 -7.63 -25.35
N LYS A 82 -5.64 -6.89 -24.27
CA LYS A 82 -4.86 -6.89 -23.01
C LYS A 82 -4.68 -8.30 -22.45
N HIS A 83 -5.75 -9.09 -22.39
CA HIS A 83 -5.68 -10.48 -21.93
C HIS A 83 -4.81 -11.37 -22.83
N TYR A 84 -4.78 -11.11 -24.14
CA TYR A 84 -3.88 -11.79 -25.07
C TYR A 84 -2.45 -11.24 -25.07
N LYS A 85 -2.14 -10.28 -24.18
CA LYS A 85 -0.84 -9.58 -24.09
C LYS A 85 -0.47 -8.82 -25.38
N ASP A 86 -1.46 -8.50 -26.21
CA ASP A 86 -1.29 -7.61 -27.36
C ASP A 86 -1.54 -6.17 -26.88
N PHE A 87 -0.52 -5.61 -26.23
CA PHE A 87 -0.63 -4.30 -25.58
C PHE A 87 -0.77 -3.16 -26.58
N ASP A 88 -0.15 -3.27 -27.77
CA ASP A 88 -0.30 -2.28 -28.83
C ASP A 88 -1.74 -2.19 -29.34
N MET A 89 -2.38 -3.32 -29.64
CA MET A 89 -3.79 -3.32 -30.05
C MET A 89 -4.70 -2.90 -28.91
N SER A 90 -4.41 -3.34 -27.68
CA SER A 90 -5.15 -2.94 -26.49
C SER A 90 -5.14 -1.43 -26.29
N GLU A 91 -3.97 -0.80 -26.39
CA GLU A 91 -3.79 0.64 -26.22
C GLU A 91 -4.64 1.38 -27.26
N ARG A 92 -4.53 1.01 -28.54
CA ARG A 92 -5.31 1.64 -29.62
C ARG A 92 -6.81 1.61 -29.36
N TYR A 93 -7.35 0.44 -29.01
CA TYR A 93 -8.79 0.31 -28.76
C TYR A 93 -9.23 1.11 -27.53
N ILE A 94 -8.47 1.05 -26.43
CA ILE A 94 -8.85 1.75 -25.19
C ILE A 94 -8.67 3.27 -25.34
N SER A 95 -7.64 3.74 -26.06
CA SER A 95 -7.48 5.15 -26.40
C SER A 95 -8.68 5.71 -27.16
N ARG A 96 -9.15 5.00 -28.20
CA ARG A 96 -10.37 5.43 -28.93
C ARG A 96 -11.61 5.44 -28.05
N ALA A 97 -11.75 4.43 -27.18
CA ALA A 97 -12.85 4.40 -26.22
C ALA A 97 -12.78 5.59 -25.25
N TRP A 98 -11.57 5.96 -24.78
CA TRP A 98 -11.34 7.10 -23.91
C TRP A 98 -11.66 8.42 -24.60
N GLU A 99 -11.14 8.64 -25.81
CA GLU A 99 -11.41 9.84 -26.62
C GLU A 99 -12.91 9.99 -26.90
N THR A 100 -13.57 8.91 -27.31
CA THR A 100 -15.01 8.91 -27.53
C THR A 100 -15.74 9.18 -26.21
N ALA A 101 -15.29 8.59 -25.10
CA ALA A 101 -15.92 8.75 -23.81
C ALA A 101 -15.95 10.20 -23.33
N GLN A 102 -14.88 10.97 -23.60
CA GLN A 102 -14.79 12.39 -23.27
C GLN A 102 -15.78 13.27 -24.05
N THR A 103 -16.27 12.81 -25.20
CA THR A 103 -17.23 13.57 -26.03
C THR A 103 -18.70 13.30 -25.68
N LEU A 104 -18.98 12.26 -24.89
CA LEU A 104 -20.34 11.86 -24.57
C LEU A 104 -20.88 12.64 -23.36
N PRO A 105 -22.17 13.01 -23.34
CA PRO A 105 -22.80 13.59 -22.16
C PRO A 105 -22.72 12.65 -20.96
N ILE A 106 -22.47 13.20 -19.78
CA ILE A 106 -22.27 12.43 -18.55
C ILE A 106 -23.51 11.57 -18.20
N ALA A 107 -24.71 12.08 -18.50
CA ALA A 107 -25.98 11.36 -18.30
C ALA A 107 -26.03 9.98 -18.99
N VAL A 108 -25.30 9.78 -20.09
CA VAL A 108 -25.29 8.51 -20.84
C VAL A 108 -24.62 7.38 -20.05
N TYR A 109 -23.75 7.71 -19.10
CA TYR A 109 -23.06 6.72 -18.26
C TYR A 109 -23.94 6.19 -17.13
N GLY A 110 -25.11 6.76 -16.87
CA GLY A 110 -26.02 6.31 -15.81
C GLY A 110 -25.45 6.56 -14.40
N PRO A 111 -25.63 5.64 -13.43
CA PRO A 111 -25.13 5.84 -12.08
C PRO A 111 -23.59 5.80 -12.06
N GLU A 112 -23.01 6.63 -11.19
CA GLU A 112 -21.57 6.72 -10.94
C GLU A 112 -20.73 6.90 -12.22
N PRO A 113 -20.98 7.98 -12.98
CA PRO A 113 -20.32 8.20 -14.26
C PRO A 113 -18.80 8.36 -14.13
N HIS A 114 -18.28 8.93 -13.04
CA HIS A 114 -16.84 9.10 -12.84
C HIS A 114 -16.18 7.78 -12.55
N LEU A 115 -16.88 6.88 -11.88
CA LEU A 115 -16.39 5.53 -11.64
C LEU A 115 -16.10 4.85 -12.99
N LYS A 116 -17.02 5.00 -13.95
CA LYS A 116 -16.87 4.47 -15.31
C LYS A 116 -15.73 5.18 -16.06
N LEU A 117 -15.75 6.51 -16.14
CA LEU A 117 -14.73 7.28 -16.86
C LEU A 117 -13.31 7.01 -16.33
N THR A 118 -13.11 7.13 -15.02
CA THR A 118 -11.82 6.84 -14.38
C THR A 118 -11.41 5.37 -14.56
N GLY A 119 -12.36 4.44 -14.64
CA GLY A 119 -12.07 3.04 -14.96
C GLY A 119 -11.43 2.85 -16.34
N ILE A 120 -11.92 3.58 -17.36
CA ILE A 120 -11.31 3.57 -18.70
C ILE A 120 -9.90 4.17 -18.63
N LEU A 121 -9.74 5.31 -17.97
CA LEU A 121 -8.46 6.00 -17.81
C LEU A 121 -7.40 5.14 -17.12
N ILE A 122 -7.75 4.51 -15.99
CA ILE A 122 -6.85 3.61 -15.25
C ILE A 122 -6.45 2.44 -16.13
N THR A 123 -7.41 1.83 -16.83
CA THR A 123 -7.13 0.69 -17.72
C THR A 123 -6.20 1.11 -18.87
N LEU A 124 -6.38 2.30 -19.43
CA LEU A 124 -5.51 2.84 -20.47
C LEU A 124 -4.09 3.05 -19.94
N GLY A 125 -3.94 3.70 -18.78
CA GLY A 125 -2.64 3.93 -18.16
C GLY A 125 -1.93 2.62 -17.80
N GLU A 126 -2.64 1.61 -17.28
CA GLU A 126 -2.07 0.28 -17.04
C GLU A 126 -1.55 -0.37 -18.32
N VAL A 127 -2.31 -0.28 -19.42
CA VAL A 127 -1.89 -0.84 -20.71
C VAL A 127 -0.69 -0.09 -21.26
N MET A 128 -0.63 1.24 -21.10
CA MET A 128 0.53 2.04 -21.47
C MET A 128 1.77 1.67 -20.65
N GLU A 129 1.64 1.43 -19.33
CA GLU A 129 2.74 0.92 -18.51
C GLU A 129 3.24 -0.44 -19.02
N LEU A 130 2.32 -1.37 -19.31
CA LEU A 130 2.65 -2.70 -19.85
C LEU A 130 3.27 -2.62 -21.25
N ASN A 131 2.89 -1.61 -22.05
CA ASN A 131 3.45 -1.36 -23.38
C ASN A 131 4.77 -0.56 -23.36
N GLY A 132 5.41 -0.42 -22.19
CA GLY A 132 6.69 0.29 -22.06
C GLY A 132 6.60 1.81 -22.23
N LYS A 133 5.41 2.39 -22.04
CA LYS A 133 5.14 3.84 -22.09
C LYS A 133 4.72 4.42 -20.73
N PRO A 134 5.47 4.17 -19.64
CA PRO A 134 5.06 4.58 -18.29
C PRO A 134 4.96 6.10 -18.10
N HIS A 135 5.81 6.88 -18.80
CA HIS A 135 5.73 8.34 -18.73
C HIS A 135 4.43 8.86 -19.32
N GLN A 136 3.96 8.30 -20.44
CA GLN A 136 2.68 8.70 -21.04
C GLN A 136 1.50 8.32 -20.14
N ALA A 137 1.56 7.14 -19.51
CA ALA A 137 0.57 6.73 -18.51
C ALA A 137 0.52 7.71 -17.32
N TYR A 138 1.68 8.15 -16.83
CA TYR A 138 1.78 9.13 -15.75
C TYR A 138 1.14 10.46 -16.16
N GLU A 139 1.54 11.03 -17.31
CA GLU A 139 1.00 12.31 -17.79
C GLU A 139 -0.52 12.24 -18.01
N LEU A 140 -1.02 11.12 -18.52
CA LEU A 140 -2.45 10.91 -18.74
C LEU A 140 -3.25 10.97 -17.43
N MET A 141 -2.79 10.26 -16.39
CA MET A 141 -3.48 10.24 -15.10
C MET A 141 -3.28 11.53 -14.30
N SER A 142 -2.08 12.12 -14.31
CA SER A 142 -1.79 13.37 -13.60
C SER A 142 -2.59 14.53 -14.18
N ASN A 143 -2.66 14.63 -15.51
CA ASN A 143 -3.45 15.65 -16.21
C ASN A 143 -4.94 15.53 -15.87
N TYR A 144 -5.48 14.31 -15.80
CA TYR A 144 -6.86 14.11 -15.40
C TYR A 144 -7.15 14.57 -13.96
N LEU A 145 -6.24 14.31 -13.01
CA LEU A 145 -6.41 14.77 -11.63
C LEU A 145 -6.17 16.27 -11.45
N ASP A 146 -5.25 16.86 -12.21
CA ASP A 146 -5.01 18.31 -12.18
C ASP A 146 -6.15 19.09 -12.84
N ASN A 147 -6.79 18.50 -13.84
CA ASN A 147 -7.92 19.05 -14.57
C ASN A 147 -9.18 18.21 -14.37
N LEU A 148 -9.50 17.87 -13.10
CA LEU A 148 -10.71 17.13 -12.77
C LEU A 148 -11.91 17.83 -13.44
N PRO A 149 -12.59 17.17 -14.40
CA PRO A 149 -13.59 17.84 -15.20
C PRO A 149 -14.75 18.28 -14.29
N PRO A 150 -15.17 19.56 -14.32
CA PRO A 150 -16.44 19.96 -13.74
C PRO A 150 -17.55 19.25 -14.52
N LEU A 151 -18.54 18.75 -13.78
CA LEU A 151 -19.39 17.63 -14.18
C LEU A 151 -20.63 18.03 -14.98
N ASP A 152 -20.59 19.14 -15.71
CA ASP A 152 -21.69 20.12 -15.83
C ASP A 152 -21.47 21.24 -14.82
N GLU A 153 -21.80 22.49 -15.17
CA GLU A 153 -21.62 23.69 -14.34
C GLU A 153 -22.31 23.59 -12.95
N GLU A 154 -23.15 22.58 -12.75
CA GLU A 154 -24.02 22.43 -11.57
C GLU A 154 -23.51 21.48 -10.49
N ARG A 155 -22.73 20.42 -10.80
CA ARG A 155 -22.31 19.47 -9.75
C ARG A 155 -20.94 19.76 -9.19
N THR A 156 -20.91 19.94 -7.87
CA THR A 156 -19.68 20.05 -7.11
C THR A 156 -19.08 18.67 -6.82
N TYR A 157 -17.76 18.60 -6.54
CA TYR A 157 -17.10 17.36 -6.14
C TYR A 157 -17.82 16.65 -4.98
N ASP A 158 -18.40 17.41 -4.05
CA ASP A 158 -19.03 16.87 -2.86
C ASP A 158 -20.28 16.01 -3.17
N GLU A 159 -20.80 16.12 -4.40
CA GLU A 159 -21.89 15.31 -4.94
C GLU A 159 -21.43 13.97 -5.54
N TRP A 160 -20.13 13.73 -5.65
CA TRP A 160 -19.58 12.46 -6.14
C TRP A 160 -19.87 11.35 -5.14
N SER A 161 -20.09 10.13 -5.65
CA SER A 161 -20.28 8.96 -4.80
C SER A 161 -19.01 8.71 -3.98
N GLY A 162 -19.15 8.07 -2.81
CA GLY A 162 -18.00 7.69 -2.01
C GLY A 162 -17.00 6.83 -2.79
N ALA A 163 -17.51 5.89 -3.60
CA ALA A 163 -16.69 5.02 -4.43
C ALA A 163 -15.90 5.79 -5.52
N GLU A 164 -16.52 6.81 -6.13
CA GLU A 164 -15.84 7.70 -7.09
C GLU A 164 -14.69 8.46 -6.43
N ARG A 165 -14.92 8.96 -5.21
CA ARG A 165 -13.95 9.71 -4.43
C ARG A 165 -12.75 8.87 -4.00
N VAL A 166 -12.97 7.65 -3.52
CA VAL A 166 -11.87 6.70 -3.21
C VAL A 166 -11.06 6.36 -4.42
N ARG A 167 -11.70 6.16 -5.58
CA ARG A 167 -10.99 5.83 -6.81
C ARG A 167 -10.03 6.95 -7.23
N LEU A 168 -10.36 8.21 -6.96
CA LEU A 168 -9.42 9.29 -7.19
C LEU A 168 -8.25 9.26 -6.20
N ALA A 169 -8.51 9.03 -4.90
CA ALA A 169 -7.44 8.87 -3.91
C ALA A 169 -6.50 7.70 -4.27
N ALA A 170 -7.06 6.59 -4.76
CA ALA A 170 -6.34 5.44 -5.31
C ALA A 170 -5.45 5.82 -6.51
N MET A 171 -5.99 6.60 -7.45
CA MET A 171 -5.27 7.06 -8.63
C MET A 171 -4.11 8.00 -8.24
N ALA A 172 -4.34 8.93 -7.33
CA ALA A 172 -3.28 9.79 -6.80
C ALA A 172 -2.20 8.98 -6.07
N HIS A 173 -2.59 7.99 -5.27
CA HIS A 173 -1.63 7.10 -4.63
C HIS A 173 -0.76 6.36 -5.66
N LYS A 174 -1.37 5.83 -6.73
CA LYS A 174 -0.65 5.20 -7.84
C LYS A 174 0.30 6.18 -8.53
N LEU A 175 -0.09 7.43 -8.74
CA LEU A 175 0.80 8.47 -9.27
C LEU A 175 2.00 8.74 -8.35
N GLY A 176 1.83 8.72 -7.03
CA GLY A 176 2.94 8.78 -6.07
C GLY A 176 3.94 7.64 -6.26
N LEU A 177 3.44 6.40 -6.35
CA LEU A 177 4.30 5.22 -6.61
C LEU A 177 5.00 5.28 -7.97
N MET A 178 4.31 5.78 -8.99
CA MET A 178 4.90 6.00 -10.32
C MET A 178 5.98 7.10 -10.27
N ALA A 179 5.75 8.18 -9.51
CA ALA A 179 6.72 9.24 -9.33
C ALA A 179 8.02 8.71 -8.70
N GLU A 180 7.92 7.84 -7.69
CA GLU A 180 9.08 7.14 -7.12
C GLU A 180 9.77 6.25 -8.17
N THR A 181 9.00 5.36 -8.80
CA THR A 181 9.53 4.34 -9.74
C THR A 181 10.25 4.97 -10.93
N TYR A 182 9.71 6.07 -11.45
CA TYR A 182 10.24 6.76 -12.63
C TYR A 182 11.13 7.96 -12.27
N SER A 183 11.54 8.08 -11.01
CA SER A 183 12.46 9.12 -10.52
C SER A 183 12.01 10.54 -10.87
N ARG A 184 10.71 10.81 -10.74
CA ARG A 184 10.16 12.17 -10.82
C ARG A 184 10.66 13.02 -9.65
N PRO A 185 10.57 14.36 -9.72
CA PRO A 185 10.98 15.22 -8.62
C PRO A 185 10.24 14.85 -7.33
N GLN A 186 10.96 14.81 -6.19
CA GLN A 186 10.38 14.47 -4.88
C GLN A 186 9.15 15.33 -4.52
N LYS A 187 9.09 16.57 -5.02
CA LYS A 187 7.94 17.45 -4.83
C LYS A 187 6.66 16.91 -5.48
N GLU A 188 6.77 16.27 -6.64
CA GLU A 188 5.60 15.66 -7.31
C GLU A 188 5.16 14.38 -6.58
N GLU A 189 6.11 13.55 -6.16
CA GLU A 189 5.84 12.36 -5.37
C GLU A 189 5.10 12.71 -4.06
N GLU A 190 5.62 13.72 -3.33
CA GLU A 190 4.97 14.24 -2.12
C GLU A 190 3.58 14.78 -2.39
N LYS A 191 3.41 15.56 -3.47
CA LYS A 191 2.11 16.14 -3.86
C LYS A 191 1.06 15.04 -3.95
N TRP A 192 1.36 13.96 -4.67
CA TRP A 192 0.39 12.90 -4.92
C TRP A 192 0.08 12.05 -3.68
N HIS A 193 1.08 11.69 -2.88
CA HIS A 193 0.84 10.98 -1.62
C HIS A 193 0.05 11.82 -0.62
N THR A 194 0.39 13.10 -0.50
CA THR A 194 -0.32 14.03 0.39
C THR A 194 -1.76 14.20 -0.06
N TRP A 195 -1.97 14.45 -1.35
CA TRP A 195 -3.31 14.59 -1.93
C TRP A 195 -4.18 13.36 -1.68
N ALA A 196 -3.63 12.15 -1.86
CA ALA A 196 -4.37 10.91 -1.63
C ALA A 196 -4.83 10.77 -0.16
N VAL A 197 -3.92 11.01 0.80
CA VAL A 197 -4.22 10.92 2.24
C VAL A 197 -5.21 11.99 2.67
N GLU A 198 -4.94 13.25 2.34
CA GLU A 198 -5.81 14.38 2.70
C GLU A 198 -7.21 14.18 2.13
N ARG A 199 -7.31 13.69 0.89
CA ARG A 199 -8.59 13.49 0.24
C ARG A 199 -9.40 12.38 0.88
N ALA A 200 -8.80 11.22 1.10
CA ALA A 200 -9.46 10.11 1.78
C ALA A 200 -9.97 10.52 3.18
N LEU A 201 -9.14 11.21 3.97
CA LEU A 201 -9.53 11.67 5.31
C LEU A 201 -10.65 12.72 5.28
N LYS A 202 -10.61 13.66 4.33
CA LYS A 202 -11.67 14.65 4.15
C LYS A 202 -13.00 13.99 3.79
N ASP A 203 -12.97 13.02 2.89
CA ASP A 203 -14.19 12.36 2.40
C ASP A 203 -14.81 11.45 3.47
N ILE A 204 -13.99 10.78 4.31
CA ILE A 204 -14.48 10.02 5.47
C ILE A 204 -15.14 10.97 6.50
N ARG A 205 -14.51 12.10 6.82
CA ARG A 205 -15.09 13.08 7.76
C ARG A 205 -16.44 13.60 7.27
N HIS A 206 -16.52 13.97 6.00
CA HIS A 206 -17.77 14.45 5.40
C HIS A 206 -18.87 13.39 5.48
N ALA A 207 -18.55 12.11 5.22
CA ALA A 207 -19.52 11.03 5.32
C ALA A 207 -20.07 10.85 6.74
N ASN A 208 -19.20 10.95 7.76
CA ASN A 208 -19.60 10.85 9.16
C ASN A 208 -20.50 12.04 9.57
N GLU A 209 -20.14 13.25 9.16
CA GLU A 209 -20.97 14.45 9.39
C GLU A 209 -22.36 14.35 8.74
N THR A 210 -22.46 13.74 7.55
CA THR A 210 -23.75 13.52 6.89
C THR A 210 -24.59 12.43 7.57
N SER A 211 -23.95 11.42 8.15
CA SER A 211 -24.62 10.37 8.92
C SER A 211 -25.22 10.90 10.23
N ASP A 212 -24.42 11.68 10.98
CA ASP A 212 -24.81 12.22 12.30
C ASP A 212 -25.95 13.24 12.23
N ARG A 213 -26.14 13.94 11.10
CA ARG A 213 -27.28 14.85 10.90
C ARG A 213 -28.63 14.15 10.88
N SER A 214 -28.68 12.84 10.66
CA SER A 214 -29.91 12.05 10.71
C SER A 214 -30.28 11.57 12.12
N ASN A 215 -29.34 11.61 13.09
CA ASN A 215 -29.54 11.22 14.48
C ASN A 215 -28.87 12.24 15.41
N SER A 216 -29.61 13.30 15.73
CA SER A 216 -29.11 14.43 16.53
C SER A 216 -28.59 14.05 17.92
N LYS A 217 -27.28 14.21 18.13
CA LYS A 217 -26.69 14.96 19.25
C LYS A 217 -25.39 15.63 18.80
N PRO A 218 -25.18 16.94 19.05
CA PRO A 218 -23.97 17.64 18.65
C PRO A 218 -22.82 17.20 19.56
N GLY A 219 -22.02 16.26 19.08
CA GLY A 219 -20.72 15.95 19.68
C GLY A 219 -19.76 17.11 19.40
N THR A 220 -19.15 17.63 20.46
CA THR A 220 -18.01 18.56 20.41
C THR A 220 -17.02 18.13 19.34
N GLY A 221 -16.60 19.06 18.48
CA GLY A 221 -15.66 18.86 17.36
C GLY A 221 -14.23 18.47 17.77
N ALA A 222 -14.11 17.48 18.65
CA ALA A 222 -12.87 16.81 18.98
C ALA A 222 -12.46 15.98 17.77
N ILE A 223 -11.19 16.10 17.38
CA ILE A 223 -10.58 15.25 16.38
C ILE A 223 -10.60 13.82 16.94
N GLN A 224 -11.50 12.97 16.44
CA GLN A 224 -11.49 11.56 16.78
C GLN A 224 -10.17 10.92 16.29
N PRO A 225 -9.51 10.10 17.11
CA PRO A 225 -8.33 9.38 16.68
C PRO A 225 -8.70 8.37 15.59
N LEU A 226 -7.79 8.13 14.63
CA LEU A 226 -8.09 7.39 13.40
C LEU A 226 -8.67 5.98 13.61
N HIS A 227 -8.29 5.31 14.69
CA HIS A 227 -8.74 3.95 15.02
C HIS A 227 -10.17 3.91 15.57
N GLU A 228 -10.71 5.05 16.04
CA GLU A 228 -12.09 5.21 16.48
C GLU A 228 -12.99 5.72 15.34
N LEU A 229 -12.41 6.03 14.19
CA LEU A 229 -13.15 6.56 13.04
C LEU A 229 -14.04 5.47 12.46
N GLU A 230 -15.35 5.67 12.53
CA GLU A 230 -16.30 4.88 11.77
C GLU A 230 -16.06 5.13 10.28
N LEU A 231 -15.80 4.06 9.53
CA LEU A 231 -15.55 4.13 8.10
C LEU A 231 -16.84 3.81 7.34
N PRO A 232 -17.20 4.62 6.33
CA PRO A 232 -18.28 4.27 5.43
C PRO A 232 -18.02 2.97 4.67
N ASP A 233 -19.08 2.25 4.30
CA ASP A 233 -18.99 0.94 3.62
C ASP A 233 -18.18 0.95 2.31
N TRP A 234 -17.98 2.12 1.70
CA TRP A 234 -17.23 2.31 0.46
C TRP A 234 -15.73 2.53 0.66
N VAL A 235 -15.21 2.61 1.90
CA VAL A 235 -13.78 2.62 2.24
C VAL A 235 -13.45 1.52 3.22
N SER A 236 -12.46 0.69 2.89
CA SER A 236 -11.90 -0.23 3.87
C SER A 236 -10.81 0.42 4.72
N ARG A 237 -10.61 -0.08 5.95
CA ARG A 237 -9.45 0.28 6.79
C ARG A 237 -8.13 0.04 6.04
N SER A 238 -8.06 -1.06 5.28
CA SER A 238 -6.87 -1.43 4.54
C SER A 238 -6.49 -0.36 3.50
N ASP A 239 -7.47 0.23 2.81
CA ASP A 239 -7.23 1.27 1.82
C ASP A 239 -6.56 2.48 2.47
N LEU A 240 -7.11 2.95 3.59
CA LEU A 240 -6.56 4.09 4.33
C LEU A 240 -5.15 3.81 4.86
N LEU A 241 -4.91 2.60 5.38
CA LEU A 241 -3.59 2.22 5.89
C LEU A 241 -2.52 2.23 4.79
N VAL A 242 -2.85 1.77 3.58
CA VAL A 242 -1.90 1.80 2.44
C VAL A 242 -1.50 3.24 2.11
N LEU A 243 -2.44 4.18 2.12
CA LEU A 243 -2.17 5.59 1.84
C LEU A 243 -1.23 6.21 2.88
N LEU A 244 -1.53 6.00 4.17
CA LEU A 244 -0.74 6.53 5.27
C LEU A 244 0.66 5.93 5.35
N GLU A 245 0.77 4.62 5.12
CA GLU A 245 2.07 3.93 5.08
C GLU A 245 2.93 4.44 3.94
N SER A 246 2.35 4.64 2.77
CA SER A 246 3.10 5.11 1.59
C SER A 246 3.61 6.54 1.78
N LEU A 247 2.79 7.43 2.33
CA LEU A 247 3.24 8.79 2.69
C LEU A 247 4.30 8.75 3.82
N GLY A 248 4.15 7.83 4.79
CA GLY A 248 5.13 7.61 5.84
C GLY A 248 6.48 7.11 5.31
N GLU A 249 6.45 6.19 4.35
CA GLU A 249 7.63 5.66 3.67
C GLU A 249 8.33 6.75 2.85
N PHE A 250 7.57 7.58 2.13
CA PHE A 250 8.10 8.75 1.44
C PHE A 250 8.81 9.70 2.42
N HIS A 251 8.15 10.11 3.51
CA HIS A 251 8.74 11.00 4.51
C HIS A 251 9.94 10.39 5.22
N ALA A 252 9.96 9.07 5.42
CA ALA A 252 11.14 8.37 5.88
C ALA A 252 12.27 8.56 4.87
N ARG A 253 12.08 8.29 3.58
CA ARG A 253 13.16 8.44 2.58
C ARG A 253 13.67 9.88 2.45
N THR A 254 12.81 10.89 2.60
CA THR A 254 13.19 12.31 2.42
C THR A 254 13.64 13.00 3.70
N ASP A 255 14.10 12.24 4.71
CA ASP A 255 14.58 12.74 6.00
C ASP A 255 13.57 13.60 6.81
N LYS A 256 12.28 13.45 6.50
CA LYS A 256 11.17 14.05 7.26
C LYS A 256 10.74 13.10 8.38
N THR A 257 11.71 12.64 9.17
CA THR A 257 11.59 11.51 10.10
C THR A 257 10.47 11.69 11.13
N SER A 258 10.28 12.92 11.64
CA SER A 258 9.20 13.23 12.60
C SER A 258 7.79 13.01 12.01
N LEU A 259 7.58 13.40 10.75
CA LEU A 259 6.31 13.18 10.05
C LEU A 259 6.09 11.69 9.77
N ALA A 260 7.13 10.98 9.34
CA ALA A 260 7.07 9.53 9.12
C ALA A 260 6.68 8.76 10.40
N ILE A 261 7.31 9.08 11.54
CA ILE A 261 6.95 8.47 12.84
C ILE A 261 5.49 8.77 13.20
N THR A 262 5.03 10.00 12.97
CA THR A 262 3.64 10.37 13.23
C THR A 262 2.67 9.54 12.41
N LEU A 263 2.92 9.38 11.11
CA LEU A 263 2.09 8.57 10.22
C LEU A 263 2.12 7.08 10.62
N TYR A 264 3.29 6.53 10.94
CA TYR A 264 3.40 5.16 11.44
C TYR A 264 2.68 4.94 12.77
N ASN A 265 2.64 5.93 13.66
CA ASN A 265 1.86 5.84 14.89
C ASN A 265 0.35 5.79 14.60
N GLN A 266 -0.14 6.54 13.61
CA GLN A 266 -1.55 6.46 13.19
C GLN A 266 -1.87 5.10 12.59
N VAL A 267 -1.00 4.57 11.72
CA VAL A 267 -1.13 3.24 11.14
C VAL A 267 -1.17 2.16 12.22
N LEU A 268 -0.24 2.21 13.19
CA LEU A 268 -0.18 1.26 14.30
C LEU A 268 -1.42 1.34 15.20
N ALA A 269 -1.96 2.53 15.45
CA ALA A 269 -3.19 2.67 16.24
C ALA A 269 -4.36 1.89 15.61
N VAL A 270 -4.50 1.95 14.29
CA VAL A 270 -5.54 1.21 13.55
C VAL A 270 -5.24 -0.30 13.55
N LEU A 271 -4.01 -0.70 13.24
CA LEU A 271 -3.63 -2.12 13.16
C LEU A 271 -3.72 -2.85 14.51
N VAL A 272 -3.33 -2.17 15.60
CA VAL A 272 -3.34 -2.76 16.96
C VAL A 272 -4.76 -2.88 17.49
N ALA A 273 -5.67 -1.96 17.14
CA ALA A 273 -7.09 -2.06 17.52
C ALA A 273 -7.75 -3.33 16.95
N ASP A 274 -7.30 -3.80 15.79
CA ASP A 274 -7.80 -5.01 15.13
C ASP A 274 -7.27 -6.32 15.76
N PHE A 275 -6.32 -6.28 16.72
CA PHE A 275 -5.76 -7.49 17.35
C PHE A 275 -6.76 -8.30 18.18
N GLY A 276 -7.93 -7.74 18.51
CA GLY A 276 -9.04 -8.50 19.10
C GLY A 276 -9.48 -9.67 18.22
N ASP A 277 -9.29 -9.55 16.90
CA ASP A 277 -9.60 -10.56 15.91
C ASP A 277 -8.33 -11.33 15.50
N ARG A 278 -7.98 -12.33 16.33
CA ARG A 278 -6.77 -13.17 16.17
C ARG A 278 -6.71 -13.95 14.86
N THR A 279 -7.78 -13.94 14.07
CA THR A 279 -7.82 -14.57 12.73
C THR A 279 -7.06 -13.76 11.67
N LYS A 280 -6.67 -12.51 11.96
CA LYS A 280 -6.02 -11.60 11.00
C LYS A 280 -4.50 -11.58 11.14
N LEU A 281 -3.81 -12.71 10.94
CA LEU A 281 -2.33 -12.77 11.05
C LEU A 281 -1.63 -11.81 10.07
N LYS A 282 -2.22 -11.56 8.90
CA LYS A 282 -1.72 -10.55 7.95
C LYS A 282 -1.60 -9.15 8.56
N SER A 283 -2.59 -8.72 9.37
CA SER A 283 -2.55 -7.43 10.06
C SER A 283 -1.46 -7.39 11.14
N ILE A 284 -1.20 -8.52 11.80
CA ILE A 284 -0.13 -8.67 12.80
C ILE A 284 1.25 -8.55 12.14
N CYS A 285 1.48 -9.24 11.01
CA CYS A 285 2.73 -9.12 10.27
C CYS A 285 2.95 -7.71 9.73
N ARG A 286 1.89 -7.06 9.23
CA ARG A 286 1.95 -5.66 8.80
C ARG A 286 2.30 -4.73 9.96
N ALA A 287 1.68 -4.90 11.13
CA ALA A 287 2.02 -4.11 12.32
C ALA A 287 3.48 -4.32 12.75
N ALA A 288 3.97 -5.56 12.75
CA ALA A 288 5.37 -5.86 13.03
C ALA A 288 6.31 -5.13 12.07
N GLN A 289 5.97 -5.08 10.78
CA GLN A 289 6.74 -4.35 9.78
C GLN A 289 6.80 -2.86 10.10
N ILE A 290 5.67 -2.23 10.46
CA ILE A 290 5.62 -0.81 10.80
C ILE A 290 6.39 -0.53 12.10
N PHE A 291 6.30 -1.40 13.12
CA PHE A 291 7.14 -1.31 14.32
C PHE A 291 8.64 -1.39 13.98
N SER A 292 9.02 -2.29 13.09
CA SER A 292 10.41 -2.43 12.63
C SER A 292 10.90 -1.19 11.88
N ASN A 293 10.10 -0.67 10.94
CA ASN A 293 10.41 0.58 10.23
C ASN A 293 10.57 1.75 11.20
N ARG A 294 9.64 1.89 12.17
CA ARG A 294 9.71 2.95 13.18
C ARG A 294 10.95 2.84 14.07
N SER A 295 11.39 1.62 14.40
CA SER A 295 12.63 1.39 15.15
C SER A 295 13.84 1.97 14.43
N GLU A 296 13.96 1.73 13.11
CA GLU A 296 15.04 2.27 12.29
C GLU A 296 15.02 3.81 12.26
N LEU A 297 13.84 4.42 12.14
CA LEU A 297 13.70 5.88 12.16
C LEU A 297 14.22 6.53 13.44
N TYR A 298 14.01 5.91 14.60
CA TYR A 298 14.51 6.43 15.88
C TYR A 298 16.04 6.44 15.97
N CYS A 299 16.72 5.59 15.21
CA CYS A 299 18.18 5.56 15.16
C CYS A 299 18.78 6.62 14.22
N ARG A 300 17.96 7.40 13.51
CA ARG A 300 18.48 8.34 12.51
C ARG A 300 19.09 9.60 13.12
N PRO A 301 20.22 10.09 12.57
CA PRO A 301 20.84 11.33 13.01
C PRO A 301 19.93 12.56 12.91
N SER A 302 18.97 12.61 11.99
CA SER A 302 18.08 13.76 11.80
C SER A 302 17.15 14.05 12.98
N LEU A 303 16.95 13.07 13.88
CA LEU A 303 16.25 13.27 15.15
C LEU A 303 17.19 13.70 16.30
N SER A 304 18.51 13.61 16.09
CA SER A 304 19.52 13.91 17.09
C SER A 304 19.87 15.41 17.03
N LYS A 305 19.50 16.15 18.06
CA LYS A 305 19.79 17.60 18.14
C LYS A 305 21.27 17.91 18.42
N GLU A 306 22.01 16.94 18.95
CA GLU A 306 23.40 17.09 19.39
C GLU A 306 24.25 15.89 18.89
N GLY A 307 25.25 16.14 18.04
CA GLY A 307 26.39 15.22 17.88
C GLY A 307 26.21 13.91 17.10
N ASN A 308 25.21 13.77 16.22
CA ASN A 308 24.95 12.55 15.40
C ASN A 308 24.67 11.27 16.20
N VAL A 309 24.52 11.33 17.52
CA VAL A 309 24.16 10.18 18.37
C VAL A 309 22.72 10.36 18.86
N PRO A 310 21.83 9.38 18.66
CA PRO A 310 20.47 9.44 19.18
C PRO A 310 20.47 9.58 20.71
N SER A 311 19.57 10.41 21.23
CA SER A 311 19.38 10.53 22.68
C SER A 311 18.92 9.19 23.27
N GLU A 312 19.19 8.99 24.56
CA GLU A 312 18.79 7.77 25.27
C GLU A 312 17.28 7.49 25.13
N VAL A 313 16.44 8.53 25.14
CA VAL A 313 14.99 8.41 24.94
C VAL A 313 14.65 7.88 23.54
N LEU A 314 15.35 8.34 22.50
CA LEU A 314 15.16 7.84 21.13
C LEU A 314 15.62 6.39 21.01
N LEU A 315 16.75 6.02 21.62
CA LEU A 315 17.24 4.63 21.63
C LEU A 315 16.27 3.68 22.35
N GLN A 316 15.69 4.11 23.47
CA GLN A 316 14.64 3.34 24.16
C GLN A 316 13.40 3.17 23.30
N GLY A 317 12.98 4.22 22.57
CA GLY A 317 11.89 4.15 21.61
C GLY A 317 12.18 3.19 20.44
N ALA A 318 13.43 3.20 19.94
CA ALA A 318 13.92 2.30 18.90
C ALA A 318 13.85 0.84 19.35
N GLU A 319 14.38 0.57 20.53
CA GLU A 319 14.43 -0.77 21.12
C GLU A 319 13.04 -1.32 21.41
N SER A 320 12.18 -0.52 22.07
CA SER A 320 10.80 -0.88 22.34
C SER A 320 10.02 -1.21 21.05
N SER A 321 10.26 -0.45 19.98
CA SER A 321 9.63 -0.70 18.69
C SER A 321 10.12 -2.02 18.05
N ALA A 322 11.43 -2.29 18.05
CA ALA A 322 11.94 -3.55 17.51
C ALA A 322 11.50 -4.77 18.34
N LEU A 323 11.51 -4.67 19.67
CA LEU A 323 10.99 -5.72 20.55
C LEU A 323 9.49 -5.98 20.32
N SER A 324 8.70 -4.91 20.10
CA SER A 324 7.27 -5.05 19.77
C SER A 324 7.07 -5.81 18.45
N ALA A 325 7.88 -5.53 17.43
CA ALA A 325 7.84 -6.28 16.18
C ALA A 325 8.13 -7.77 16.40
N LEU A 326 9.19 -8.10 17.15
CA LEU A 326 9.55 -9.49 17.44
C LEU A 326 8.48 -10.22 18.26
N LYS A 327 7.85 -9.54 19.22
CA LYS A 327 6.76 -10.11 20.03
C LYS A 327 5.55 -10.48 19.16
N LEU A 328 5.18 -9.63 18.20
CA LEU A 328 4.10 -9.92 17.27
C LEU A 328 4.45 -11.10 16.34
N ILE A 329 5.68 -11.17 15.86
CA ILE A 329 6.14 -12.29 15.02
C ILE A 329 6.15 -13.60 15.81
N ALA A 330 6.63 -13.59 17.06
CA ALA A 330 6.60 -14.76 17.93
C ALA A 330 5.16 -15.26 18.14
N PHE A 331 4.20 -14.35 18.33
CA PHE A 331 2.79 -14.73 18.40
C PHE A 331 2.29 -15.44 17.13
N VAL A 332 2.68 -14.96 15.93
CA VAL A 332 2.34 -15.61 14.65
C VAL A 332 3.00 -16.98 14.53
N HIS A 333 4.24 -17.15 15.00
CA HIS A 333 4.94 -18.44 15.02
C HIS A 333 4.28 -19.45 15.96
N ASP A 334 3.80 -18.99 17.11
CA ASP A 334 3.09 -19.81 18.09
C ASP A 334 1.66 -20.17 17.63
N ASN A 335 1.12 -19.44 16.65
CA ASN A 335 -0.24 -19.61 16.11
C ASN A 335 -0.22 -19.67 14.57
N PRO A 336 0.42 -20.69 13.97
CA PRO A 336 0.55 -20.77 12.53
C PRO A 336 -0.82 -21.05 11.87
N ASP A 337 -1.13 -20.30 10.81
CA ASP A 337 -2.25 -20.59 9.91
C ASP A 337 -1.68 -20.98 8.54
N PRO A 338 -1.84 -22.24 8.09
CA PRO A 338 -1.31 -22.68 6.80
C PRO A 338 -1.96 -21.99 5.59
N ASN A 339 -3.12 -21.34 5.79
CA ASN A 339 -3.83 -20.63 4.73
C ASN A 339 -3.40 -19.15 4.63
N GLN A 340 -2.55 -18.66 5.53
CA GLN A 340 -2.09 -17.27 5.51
C GLN A 340 -0.62 -17.18 5.14
N ASP A 341 -0.32 -16.24 4.25
CA ASP A 341 1.06 -15.90 3.90
C ASP A 341 1.70 -15.08 5.03
N THR A 342 2.67 -15.71 5.72
CA THR A 342 3.46 -15.11 6.79
C THR A 342 4.86 -14.67 6.34
N SER A 343 5.15 -14.68 5.03
CA SER A 343 6.46 -14.29 4.49
C SER A 343 6.89 -12.87 4.88
N ALA A 344 5.93 -11.96 5.06
CA ALA A 344 6.16 -10.61 5.57
C ALA A 344 6.69 -10.62 7.02
N CYS A 345 6.15 -11.47 7.90
CA CYS A 345 6.67 -11.66 9.26
C CYS A 345 8.10 -12.20 9.23
N GLU A 346 8.39 -13.18 8.38
CA GLU A 346 9.72 -13.78 8.25
C GLU A 346 10.78 -12.77 7.82
N THR A 347 10.46 -11.93 6.83
CA THR A 347 11.34 -10.85 6.40
C THR A 347 11.52 -9.83 7.52
N THR A 348 10.43 -9.43 8.17
CA THR A 348 10.44 -8.45 9.26
C THR A 348 11.26 -8.94 10.47
N PHE A 349 11.24 -10.24 10.76
CA PHE A 349 12.02 -10.82 11.86
C PHE A 349 13.51 -10.51 11.72
N GLY A 350 14.09 -10.79 10.55
CA GLY A 350 15.50 -10.50 10.30
C GLY A 350 15.82 -9.01 10.37
N VAL A 351 14.92 -8.14 9.89
CA VAL A 351 15.11 -6.67 9.97
C VAL A 351 15.03 -6.18 11.42
N ALA A 352 14.04 -6.62 12.20
CA ALA A 352 13.89 -6.23 13.60
C ALA A 352 15.07 -6.70 14.47
N MET A 353 15.59 -7.91 14.23
CA MET A 353 16.81 -8.40 14.88
C MET A 353 18.03 -7.56 14.51
N ALA A 354 18.19 -7.19 13.24
CA ALA A 354 19.26 -6.32 12.79
C ALA A 354 19.15 -4.90 13.39
N ASN A 355 17.94 -4.37 13.55
CA ASN A 355 17.71 -3.09 14.22
C ASN A 355 18.13 -3.15 15.69
N LEU A 356 17.77 -4.21 16.43
CA LEU A 356 18.27 -4.41 17.80
C LEU A 356 19.80 -4.52 17.86
N ALA A 357 20.42 -5.20 16.90
CA ALA A 357 21.87 -5.29 16.83
C ALA A 357 22.51 -3.91 16.62
N THR A 358 21.95 -3.09 15.72
CA THR A 358 22.39 -1.71 15.49
C THR A 358 22.24 -0.87 16.77
N ILE A 359 21.12 -0.99 17.49
CA ILE A 359 20.91 -0.28 18.75
C ILE A 359 21.96 -0.69 19.79
N ASN A 360 22.26 -1.98 19.92
CA ASN A 360 23.31 -2.46 20.83
C ASN A 360 24.70 -1.98 20.43
N THR A 361 24.98 -1.87 19.12
CA THR A 361 26.21 -1.26 18.61
C THR A 361 26.33 0.20 19.04
N ILE A 362 25.23 0.98 18.94
CA ILE A 362 25.20 2.39 19.38
C ILE A 362 25.42 2.50 20.90
N LYS A 363 24.86 1.57 21.68
CA LYS A 363 25.05 1.50 23.14
C LYS A 363 26.43 0.99 23.57
N GLY A 364 27.24 0.46 22.65
CA GLY A 364 28.56 -0.11 22.91
C GLY A 364 28.57 -1.58 23.34
N ASP A 365 27.42 -2.28 23.34
CA ASP A 365 27.35 -3.72 23.61
C ASP A 365 27.61 -4.52 22.32
N MET A 366 28.88 -4.61 21.96
CA MET A 366 29.33 -5.22 20.71
C MET A 366 29.13 -6.75 20.69
N ASP A 367 29.16 -7.40 21.86
CA ASP A 367 28.99 -8.85 21.96
C ASP A 367 27.54 -9.24 21.72
N MET A 368 26.59 -8.50 22.31
CA MET A 368 25.17 -8.68 22.04
C MET A 368 24.83 -8.31 20.59
N ALA A 369 25.37 -7.20 20.08
CA ALA A 369 25.18 -6.79 18.69
C ALA A 369 25.59 -7.87 17.69
N ARG A 370 26.79 -8.45 17.85
CA ARG A 370 27.27 -9.55 17.00
C ARG A 370 26.31 -10.73 17.03
N LYS A 371 25.93 -11.20 18.22
CA LYS A 371 25.02 -12.34 18.38
C LYS A 371 23.67 -12.11 17.69
N LEU A 372 23.15 -10.89 17.77
CA LEU A 372 21.90 -10.51 17.12
C LEU A 372 22.03 -10.49 15.59
N TYR A 373 23.10 -9.91 15.04
CA TYR A 373 23.36 -9.93 13.60
C TYR A 373 23.55 -11.35 13.04
N GLU A 374 24.29 -12.20 13.75
CA GLU A 374 24.48 -13.61 13.36
C GLU A 374 23.15 -14.37 13.34
N THR A 375 22.30 -14.15 14.34
CA THR A 375 20.97 -14.74 14.41
C THR A 375 20.09 -14.26 13.25
N ALA A 376 20.09 -12.95 12.99
CA ALA A 376 19.36 -12.35 11.88
C ALA A 376 19.84 -12.89 10.52
N LEU A 377 21.16 -13.05 10.34
CA LEU A 377 21.75 -13.58 9.12
C LEU A 377 21.40 -15.06 8.92
N LYS A 378 21.49 -15.87 9.98
CA LYS A 378 21.09 -17.28 9.93
C LYS A 378 19.62 -17.42 9.52
N HIS A 379 18.77 -16.55 10.03
CA HIS A 379 17.36 -16.49 9.64
C HIS A 379 17.18 -16.12 8.17
N ALA A 380 17.82 -15.04 7.71
CA ALA A 380 17.74 -14.58 6.32
C ALA A 380 18.25 -15.65 5.32
N VAL A 381 19.27 -16.43 5.70
CA VAL A 381 19.76 -17.58 4.93
C VAL A 381 18.70 -18.68 4.87
N LYS A 382 18.07 -19.00 6.00
CA LYS A 382 17.01 -20.02 6.08
C LYS A 382 15.81 -19.66 5.21
N THR A 383 15.43 -18.38 5.15
CA THR A 383 14.28 -17.90 4.37
C THR A 383 14.63 -17.59 2.91
N GLY A 384 15.90 -17.65 2.52
CA GLY A 384 16.36 -17.39 1.15
C GLY A 384 16.33 -15.92 0.74
N ASN A 385 16.22 -14.97 1.69
CA ASN A 385 16.15 -13.54 1.39
C ASN A 385 17.54 -12.95 1.08
N LYS A 386 17.92 -12.96 -0.21
CA LYS A 386 19.25 -12.54 -0.68
C LYS A 386 19.62 -11.10 -0.35
N ASP A 387 18.66 -10.18 -0.43
CA ASP A 387 18.92 -8.76 -0.16
C ASP A 387 19.15 -8.51 1.33
N GLN A 388 18.35 -9.17 2.18
CA GLN A 388 18.54 -9.13 3.62
C GLN A 388 19.90 -9.75 4.03
N ILE A 389 20.30 -10.87 3.43
CA ILE A 389 21.62 -11.48 3.66
C ILE A 389 22.74 -10.49 3.35
N ARG A 390 22.68 -9.83 2.18
CA ARG A 390 23.69 -8.84 1.76
C ARG A 390 23.75 -7.68 2.75
N HIS A 391 22.59 -7.17 3.14
CA HIS A 391 22.48 -6.02 4.05
C HIS A 391 23.03 -6.34 5.45
N ILE A 392 22.58 -7.44 6.08
CA ILE A 392 23.00 -7.82 7.43
C ILE A 392 24.51 -8.11 7.47
N ARG A 393 25.07 -8.75 6.44
CA ARG A 393 26.54 -8.94 6.35
C ARG A 393 27.30 -7.62 6.34
N GLY A 394 26.80 -6.62 5.62
CA GLY A 394 27.40 -5.30 5.61
C GLY A 394 27.41 -4.66 7.00
N LEU A 395 26.30 -4.75 7.72
CA LEU A 395 26.18 -4.22 9.09
C LEU A 395 27.09 -4.97 10.08
N LEU A 396 27.15 -6.30 10.00
CA LEU A 396 28.01 -7.11 10.87
C LEU A 396 29.48 -6.77 10.69
N LEU A 397 29.95 -6.66 9.43
CA LEU A 397 31.34 -6.29 9.13
C LEU A 397 31.68 -4.89 9.67
N GLU A 398 30.74 -3.94 9.60
CA GLU A 398 30.96 -2.61 10.14
C GLU A 398 31.04 -2.61 11.66
N ALA A 399 30.14 -3.35 12.33
CA ALA A 399 30.20 -3.52 13.78
C ALA A 399 31.55 -4.14 14.23
N GLU A 400 32.06 -5.13 13.50
CA GLU A 400 33.36 -5.75 13.80
C GLU A 400 34.52 -4.75 13.69
N ARG A 401 34.53 -3.89 12.67
CA ARG A 401 35.54 -2.83 12.53
C ARG A 401 35.49 -1.81 13.66
N VAL A 402 34.29 -1.48 14.16
CA VAL A 402 34.14 -0.56 15.29
C VAL A 402 34.74 -1.19 16.56
N LYS A 403 34.52 -2.50 16.79
CA LYS A 403 35.08 -3.23 17.92
C LYS A 403 36.61 -3.30 17.89
N GLU A 404 37.23 -3.36 16.72
CA GLU A 404 38.70 -3.39 16.58
C GLU A 404 39.37 -2.04 16.83
N LYS A 405 38.63 -0.94 16.70
CA LYS A 405 39.15 0.44 16.84
C LYS A 405 38.97 1.04 18.23
N GLY A 406 38.03 0.51 19.02
CA GLY A 406 37.78 0.89 20.41
C GLY A 406 38.55 0.00 21.37
#